data_AF-A0A1Q7ZKM8-F1
#
_entry.id   AF-A0A1Q7ZKM8-F1
#
_cell.length_a   1.000
_cell.length_b   1.000
_cell.length_c   1.000
_cell.angle_alpha   90.00
_cell.angle_beta   90.00
_cell.angle_gamma   90.00
#
_symmetry.space_group_name_H-M   'P 1'
#
loop_
_entity.id
_entity.type
_entity.pdbx_description
1 polymer ?
#
loop_
_entity_poly.entity_id
_entity_poly.type
_entity_poly.pdbx_seq_one_letter_code
_entity_poly.pdbx_strand_id
1 'polypeptide(L)' 'MTMSVNMMRESSDHFDWVGIYLVRGNDLLLEAYARDEETEHVRIPLGQGICGSAAKEGATIVVPDVSKDP' A
#
# COMPACT_ATOMS: atom_id res chain seq x y z
N MET A 1 6.08 -2.02 13.73
CA MET A 1 5.68 -1.84 12.32
C MET A 1 5.88 -0.40 11.85
N THR A 2 5.49 0.61 12.64
CA THR A 2 5.70 2.03 12.30
C THR A 2 7.16 2.40 12.01
N MET A 3 8.12 1.91 12.81
CA MET A 3 9.55 2.16 12.53
C MET A 3 10.01 1.60 11.18
N SER A 4 9.46 0.46 10.75
CA SER A 4 9.83 -0.17 9.49
C SER A 4 9.38 0.67 8.29
N VAL A 5 8.13 1.17 8.30
CA VAL A 5 7.60 1.99 7.21
C VAL A 5 8.26 3.37 7.17
N ASN A 6 8.61 3.96 8.31
CA ASN A 6 9.38 5.20 8.36
C ASN A 6 10.77 5.03 7.77
N MET A 7 11.50 3.98 8.18
CA MET A 7 12.85 3.73 7.66
C MET A 7 12.84 3.47 6.14
N MET A 8 11.80 2.83 5.60
CA MET A 8 11.64 2.67 4.16
C MET A 8 11.35 4.00 3.44
N ARG A 9 10.45 4.83 3.98
CA ARG A 9 10.16 6.16 3.42
C ARG A 9 11.43 7.03 3.40
N GLU A 10 12.17 7.06 4.50
CA GLU A 10 13.40 7.86 4.65
C GLU A 10 14.58 7.32 3.84
N SER A 11 14.49 6.10 3.29
CA SER A 11 15.57 5.51 2.49
C SER A 11 15.71 6.13 1.10
N SER A 12 14.69 6.85 0.60
CA SER A 12 14.68 7.45 -0.73
C SER A 12 13.61 8.53 -0.84
N ASP A 13 14.00 9.69 -1.40
CA ASP A 13 13.09 10.81 -1.68
C ASP A 13 12.04 10.50 -2.77
N HIS A 14 12.12 9.33 -3.42
CA HIS A 14 11.12 8.88 -4.39
C HIS A 14 9.83 8.34 -3.75
N PHE A 15 9.78 8.16 -2.43
CA PHE A 15 8.63 7.58 -1.75
C PHE A 15 7.80 8.65 -1.01
N ASP A 16 6.68 9.04 -1.62
CA ASP A 16 5.71 9.96 -0.97
C ASP A 16 4.81 9.25 0.05
N TRP A 17 4.67 7.92 -0.06
CA TRP A 17 3.90 7.08 0.86
C TRP A 17 4.47 5.66 0.93
N VAL A 18 4.58 5.11 2.14
CA VAL A 18 4.91 3.69 2.36
C VAL A 18 3.95 3.12 3.38
N GLY A 19 3.47 1.89 3.19
CA GLY A 19 2.63 1.23 4.18
C GLY A 19 2.55 -0.28 4.04
N ILE A 20 2.00 -0.90 5.07
CA ILE A 20 1.82 -2.35 5.19
C ILE A 20 0.35 -2.61 5.47
N TYR A 21 -0.26 -3.41 4.60
CA TYR A 21 -1.58 -3.99 4.83
C TYR A 21 -1.46 -5.46 5.23
N LEU A 22 -2.35 -5.93 6.09
CA LEU A 22 -2.52 -7.35 6.37
C LEU A 22 -3.83 -7.88 5.78
N VAL A 23 -3.76 -9.07 5.18
CA VAL A 23 -4.94 -9.79 4.72
C VAL A 23 -5.76 -10.26 5.93
N ARG A 24 -7.05 -9.95 5.93
CA ARG A 24 -8.05 -10.35 6.92
C ARG A 24 -9.34 -10.72 6.20
N GLY A 25 -9.60 -12.03 6.08
CA GLY A 25 -10.73 -12.51 5.30
C GLY A 25 -10.58 -12.12 3.83
N ASN A 26 -11.53 -11.34 3.31
CA ASN A 26 -11.53 -10.89 1.93
C ASN A 26 -11.09 -9.41 1.77
N ASP A 27 -10.37 -8.88 2.75
CA ASP A 27 -9.92 -7.49 2.79
C ASP A 27 -8.44 -7.38 3.18
N LEU A 28 -7.84 -6.26 2.78
CA LEU A 28 -6.58 -5.74 3.25
C LEU A 28 -6.87 -4.64 4.28
N LEU A 29 -6.33 -4.77 5.49
CA LEU A 29 -6.43 -3.75 6.54
C LEU A 29 -5.08 -3.09 6.77
N LEU A 30 -5.06 -1.76 6.82
CA LEU A 30 -3.85 -0.99 7.04
C LEU A 30 -3.35 -1.15 8.48
N GLU A 31 -2.12 -1.63 8.64
CA GLU A 31 -1.51 -1.79 9.97
C GLU A 31 -0.48 -0.70 10.30
N ALA A 32 0.24 -0.23 9.28
CA ALA A 32 1.23 0.81 9.45
C ALA A 32 1.43 1.57 8.14
N TYR A 33 1.65 2.88 8.24
CA TYR A 33 2.04 3.71 7.12
C TYR A 33 2.95 4.85 7.58
N ALA A 34 3.66 5.43 6.62
CA ALA A 34 4.50 6.60 6.76
C ALA A 34 4.14 7.61 5.67
N ARG A 35 3.46 8.69 6.06
CA ARG A 35 3.34 9.97 5.34
C ARG A 35 2.96 11.09 6.29
N ASP A 36 2.98 12.32 5.79
CA ASP A 36 2.71 13.52 6.60
C ASP A 36 1.21 13.77 6.87
N GLU A 37 0.31 13.14 6.11
CA GLU A 37 -1.13 13.34 6.14
C GLU A 37 -1.95 12.03 6.30
N GLU A 38 -3.25 12.13 6.63
CA GLU A 38 -4.13 10.97 6.80
C GLU A 38 -4.45 10.24 5.50
N THR A 39 -4.40 8.90 5.51
CA THR A 39 -4.70 8.05 4.33
C THR A 39 -6.14 7.56 4.28
N GLU A 40 -6.77 7.74 3.11
CA GLU A 40 -8.16 7.35 2.86
C GLU A 40 -8.33 5.82 2.78
N HIS A 41 -7.28 5.10 2.38
CA HIS A 41 -7.34 3.68 2.09
C HIS A 41 -7.01 2.84 3.33
N VAL A 42 -7.85 2.88 4.37
CA VAL A 42 -7.62 2.06 5.59
C VAL A 42 -8.03 0.59 5.37
N ARG A 43 -8.97 0.35 4.45
CA ARG A 43 -9.46 -0.98 4.08
C ARG A 43 -9.62 -1.07 2.56
N ILE A 44 -9.11 -2.15 1.97
CA ILE A 44 -9.17 -2.40 0.52
C ILE A 44 -9.68 -3.84 0.29
N PRO A 45 -10.77 -4.06 -0.44
CA PRO A 45 -11.21 -5.40 -0.80
C PRO A 45 -10.16 -6.16 -1.61
N LEU A 46 -10.02 -7.47 -1.36
CA LEU A 46 -9.08 -8.31 -2.08
C LEU A 46 -9.43 -8.35 -3.57
N GLY A 47 -8.43 -8.09 -4.43
CA GLY A 47 -8.61 -8.00 -5.88
C GLY A 47 -9.16 -6.66 -6.39
N GLN A 48 -9.35 -5.64 -5.53
CA GLN A 48 -9.76 -4.31 -5.96
C GLN A 48 -8.58 -3.34 -5.99
N GLY A 49 -8.41 -2.63 -7.11
CA GLY A 49 -7.30 -1.70 -7.33
C GLY A 49 -5.94 -2.39 -7.28
N ILE A 50 -4.87 -1.59 -7.28
CA ILE A 50 -3.48 -2.08 -7.41
C ILE A 50 -3.10 -2.98 -6.22
N CYS A 51 -3.27 -2.49 -4.98
CA CYS A 51 -2.91 -3.25 -3.78
C CYS A 51 -3.74 -4.53 -3.63
N GLY A 52 -5.05 -4.46 -3.91
CA GLY A 52 -5.94 -5.61 -3.84
C GLY A 52 -5.58 -6.68 -4.87
N SER A 53 -5.28 -6.28 -6.11
CA SER A 53 -4.85 -7.19 -7.18
C SER A 53 -3.51 -7.84 -6.86
N ALA A 54 -2.52 -7.06 -6.39
CA ALA A 54 -1.21 -7.59 -6.00
C ALA A 54 -1.32 -8.66 -4.90
N ALA A 55 -2.17 -8.40 -3.89
CA ALA A 55 -2.42 -9.37 -2.81
C ALA A 55 -3.17 -10.62 -3.29
N LYS A 56 -4.09 -10.49 -4.25
CA LYS A 56 -4.84 -11.61 -4.82
C LYS A 56 -3.94 -12.49 -5.70
N GLU A 57 -3.07 -11.89 -6.50
CA GLU A 57 -2.16 -12.59 -7.42
C GLU A 57 -0.91 -13.14 -6.71
N GLY A 58 -0.59 -12.61 -5.52
CA GLY A 58 0.64 -12.97 -4.81
C GLY A 58 1.89 -12.51 -5.55
N ALA A 59 1.77 -11.45 -6.35
CA ALA A 59 2.82 -10.96 -7.24
C ALA A 59 3.02 -9.45 -7.05
N THR A 60 4.25 -8.98 -7.31
CA THR A 60 4.56 -7.54 -7.30
C THR A 60 3.98 -6.87 -8.52
N ILE A 61 3.21 -5.81 -8.30
CA ILE A 61 2.67 -4.95 -9.37
C ILE A 61 3.41 -3.60 -9.32
N VAL A 62 3.97 -3.20 -10.45
CA VAL A 62 4.63 -1.89 -10.63
C VAL A 62 3.87 -1.13 -11.70
N VAL A 63 3.18 -0.06 -11.31
CA VAL A 63 2.42 0.79 -12.21
C VAL A 63 3.21 2.08 -12.45
N PRO A 64 3.68 2.37 -13.68
CA PRO A 64 4.45 3.59 -13.95
C PRO A 64 3.65 4.88 -13.77
N ASP A 65 2.33 4.83 -13.95
CA ASP A 65 1.42 5.97 -13.84
C ASP A 65 0.04 5.51 -13.34
N VAL A 66 -0.21 5.67 -12.05
CA VAL A 66 -1.47 5.25 -11.39
C VAL A 66 -2.69 6.03 -11.90
N SER A 67 -2.52 7.21 -12.50
CA SER A 67 -3.64 8.00 -13.04
C SER A 67 -4.22 7.43 -14.33
N LYS A 68 -3.49 6.49 -14.96
CA LYS A 68 -3.90 5.78 -16.18
C LYS A 68 -4.33 4.34 -15.90
N ASP A 69 -4.30 3.90 -14.65
CA ASP A 69 -4.80 2.59 -14.25
C ASP A 69 -6.34 2.60 -14.37
N PRO A 70 -6.95 1.65 -15.12
CA PRO A 70 -8.36 1.67 -15.47
C PRO A 70 -9.33 1.36 -14.31
#